data_AF-A0A3C1I550-F1
#
_entry.id   AF-A0A3C1I550-F1
#
_cell.length_a   1.000
_cell.length_b   1.000
_cell.length_c   1.000
_cell.angle_alpha   90.00
_cell.angle_beta   90.00
_cell.angle_gamma   90.00
#
_symmetry.space_group_name_H-M   'P 1'
#
loop_
_entity.id
_entity.type
_entity.pdbx_description
1 polymer ?
#
loop_
_entity_poly.entity_id
_entity_poly.type
_entity_poly.pdbx_seq_one_letter_code
_entity_poly.pdbx_strand_id
1 'polypeptide(L)'
;MKQVNEHLKNQLDKELEIIQFSGQKEVLNRVYPKTWKQKFLKLWNKELTIPIVPVSAVFVLLIMVIGYVEIKPTEHSNSDNEKRELINVAGNYYWKDAFEKELKKHED
;
A
#
# COMPACT_ATOMS: atom_id res chain seq x y z
N MET A 1 52.30 -22.76 7.91
CA MET A 1 50.90 -23.01 8.32
C MET A 1 49.92 -23.23 7.16
N LYS A 2 50.03 -22.53 6.01
CA LYS A 2 49.12 -22.75 4.86
C LYS A 2 49.15 -24.17 4.26
N GLN A 3 50.32 -24.77 4.14
CA GLN A 3 50.49 -26.09 3.51
C GLN A 3 49.85 -27.25 4.30
N VAL A 4 49.82 -27.15 5.64
CA VAL A 4 49.18 -28.15 6.51
C VAL A 4 47.67 -28.17 6.29
N ASN A 5 47.05 -27.01 6.11
CA ASN A 5 45.61 -26.90 5.83
C ASN A 5 45.25 -27.48 4.45
N GLU A 6 46.10 -27.31 3.45
CA GLU A 6 45.86 -27.87 2.10
C GLU A 6 45.95 -29.39 2.09
N HIS A 7 46.92 -29.96 2.82
CA HIS A 7 47.07 -31.41 2.92
C HIS A 7 45.91 -32.05 3.68
N LEU A 8 45.46 -31.40 4.75
CA LEU A 8 44.32 -31.85 5.55
C LEU A 8 43.01 -31.78 4.73
N LYS A 9 42.82 -30.71 3.96
CA LYS A 9 41.68 -30.54 3.06
C LYS A 9 41.64 -31.65 1.99
N ASN A 10 42.78 -31.97 1.38
CA ASN A 10 42.86 -32.99 0.34
C ASN A 10 42.59 -34.41 0.88
N GLN A 11 42.99 -34.72 2.12
CA GLN A 11 42.61 -35.99 2.76
C GLN A 11 41.11 -36.05 3.04
N LEU A 12 40.56 -34.96 3.57
CA LEU A 12 39.14 -34.87 3.89
C LEU A 12 38.26 -34.98 2.63
N ASP A 13 38.66 -34.35 1.54
CA ASP A 13 37.95 -34.44 0.25
C ASP A 13 37.95 -35.88 -0.29
N LYS A 14 39.05 -36.64 -0.13
CA LYS A 14 39.11 -38.07 -0.51
C LYS A 14 38.23 -38.96 0.36
N GLU A 15 38.18 -38.68 1.67
CA GLU A 15 37.31 -39.41 2.60
C GLU A 15 35.83 -39.11 2.35
N LEU A 16 35.49 -37.88 1.97
CA LEU A 16 34.12 -37.47 1.64
C LEU A 16 33.68 -37.85 0.22
N GLU A 17 34.60 -38.16 -0.71
CA GLU A 17 34.26 -38.56 -2.09
C GLU A 17 33.36 -39.82 -2.12
N ILE A 18 33.52 -40.70 -1.13
CA ILE A 18 32.71 -41.91 -0.94
C ILE A 18 31.30 -41.56 -0.42
N ILE A 19 31.14 -40.42 0.28
CA ILE A 19 29.89 -39.96 0.87
C ILE A 19 29.22 -38.98 -0.08
N GLN A 20 28.44 -39.49 -1.03
CA GLN A 20 27.63 -38.65 -1.91
C GLN A 20 26.41 -38.10 -1.16
N PHE A 21 26.50 -36.86 -0.68
CA PHE A 21 25.37 -36.13 -0.11
C PHE A 21 24.36 -35.73 -1.20
N SER A 22 23.42 -36.63 -1.51
CA SER A 22 22.33 -36.38 -2.48
C SER A 22 21.43 -35.20 -2.07
N GLY A 23 21.30 -34.93 -0.76
CA GLY A 23 20.46 -33.89 -0.19
C GLY A 23 21.14 -32.52 0.00
N GLN A 24 22.39 -32.32 -0.45
CA GLN A 24 23.12 -31.08 -0.15
C GLN A 24 22.37 -29.84 -0.62
N LYS A 25 21.77 -29.87 -1.82
CA LYS A 25 20.95 -28.75 -2.34
C LYS A 25 19.70 -28.50 -1.51
N GLU A 26 19.09 -29.56 -0.99
CA GLU A 26 17.85 -29.49 -0.21
C GLU A 26 18.10 -28.95 1.20
N VAL A 27 19.15 -29.40 1.87
CA VAL A 27 19.60 -28.86 3.16
C VAL A 27 20.03 -27.39 2.99
N LEU A 28 20.78 -27.07 1.94
CA LEU A 28 21.21 -25.69 1.69
C LEU A 28 20.02 -24.75 1.42
N ASN A 29 19.00 -25.20 0.68
CA ASN A 29 17.77 -24.44 0.47
C ASN A 29 16.95 -24.27 1.75
N ARG A 30 17.00 -25.23 2.68
CA ARG A 30 16.30 -25.15 3.97
C ARG A 30 16.96 -24.17 4.94
N VAL A 31 18.29 -24.17 5.00
CA VAL A 31 19.08 -23.33 5.93
C VAL A 31 19.30 -21.92 5.38
N TYR A 32 19.58 -21.79 4.09
CA TYR A 32 19.84 -20.51 3.42
C TYR A 32 18.96 -20.35 2.16
N PRO A 33 17.73 -19.80 2.29
CA PRO A 33 16.91 -19.50 1.12
C PRO A 33 17.58 -18.42 0.28
N LYS A 34 18.07 -18.80 -0.90
CA LYS A 34 18.86 -17.93 -1.80
C LYS A 34 18.00 -16.93 -2.59
N THR A 35 16.70 -17.18 -2.73
CA THR A 35 15.85 -16.41 -3.65
C THR A 35 14.70 -15.72 -2.92
N TRP A 36 14.37 -14.49 -3.32
CA TRP A 36 13.26 -13.71 -2.75
C TRP A 36 11.93 -14.48 -2.82
N LYS A 37 11.67 -15.21 -3.92
CA LYS A 37 10.50 -16.09 -4.06
C LYS A 37 10.41 -17.16 -2.96
N GLN A 38 11.55 -17.75 -2.56
CA GLN A 38 11.61 -18.75 -1.49
C GLN A 38 11.38 -18.12 -0.10
N LYS A 39 11.76 -16.84 0.10
CA LYS A 39 11.44 -16.10 1.32
C LYS A 39 9.95 -15.82 1.44
N PHE A 40 9.27 -15.44 0.35
CA PHE A 40 7.82 -15.26 0.33
C PHE A 40 7.06 -16.56 0.58
N LEU A 41 7.46 -17.66 -0.06
CA LEU A 41 6.90 -18.98 0.23
C LEU A 41 7.08 -19.38 1.70
N LYS A 42 8.24 -19.06 2.30
CA LYS A 42 8.48 -19.31 3.73
C LYS A 42 7.62 -18.41 4.63
N LEU A 43 7.31 -17.18 4.21
CA LEU A 43 6.37 -16.30 4.92
C LEU A 43 4.91 -16.78 4.78
N TRP A 44 4.56 -17.38 3.64
CA TRP A 44 3.24 -17.97 3.40
C TRP A 44 3.02 -19.29 4.16
N ASN A 45 4.03 -20.17 4.17
CA ASN A 45 3.97 -21.45 4.90
C ASN A 45 4.13 -21.31 6.41
N LYS A 46 4.70 -20.21 6.89
CA LYS A 46 4.80 -19.95 8.32
C LYS A 46 3.47 -19.38 8.74
N GLU A 47 2.64 -20.21 9.36
CA GLU A 47 1.31 -19.91 9.93
C GLU A 47 1.10 -18.42 10.13
N LEU A 48 0.64 -17.75 9.08
CA LEU A 48 0.48 -16.31 9.10
C LEU A 48 -0.83 -16.09 9.86
N THR A 49 -0.73 -15.99 11.19
CA THR A 49 -1.84 -15.58 12.04
C THR A 49 -2.09 -14.11 11.76
N ILE A 50 -2.69 -13.81 10.60
CA ILE A 50 -3.04 -12.46 10.24
C ILE A 50 -4.13 -12.05 11.23
N PRO A 51 -3.88 -11.06 12.10
CA PRO A 51 -4.93 -10.56 12.97
C PRO A 51 -6.01 -9.93 12.07
N ILE A 52 -7.15 -10.62 11.92
CA ILE A 52 -8.21 -10.24 10.98
C ILE A 52 -8.76 -8.85 11.30
N VAL A 53 -8.84 -8.49 12.59
CA VAL A 53 -9.40 -7.21 13.05
C VAL A 53 -8.62 -6.00 12.52
N PRO A 54 -7.29 -5.85 12.74
CA PRO A 54 -6.56 -4.71 12.20
C PRO A 54 -6.47 -4.73 10.67
N VAL A 55 -6.38 -5.91 10.03
CA VAL A 55 -6.28 -5.97 8.56
C VAL A 55 -7.59 -5.56 7.88
N SER A 56 -8.72 -6.02 8.39
CA SER A 56 -10.03 -5.59 7.89
C SER A 56 -10.27 -4.10 8.13
N ALA A 57 -9.85 -3.56 9.27
CA ALA A 57 -9.94 -2.13 9.55
C ALA A 57 -9.16 -1.29 8.51
N VAL A 58 -7.92 -1.69 8.18
CA VAL A 58 -7.13 -1.02 7.13
C VAL A 58 -7.83 -1.11 5.78
N PHE A 59 -8.40 -2.27 5.44
CA PHE A 59 -9.11 -2.47 4.18
C PHE A 59 -10.34 -1.58 4.06
N VAL A 60 -11.16 -1.50 5.11
CA VAL A 60 -12.33 -0.62 5.16
C VAL A 60 -11.93 0.84 5.01
N LEU A 61 -10.87 1.26 5.70
CA LEU A 61 -10.36 2.63 5.63
C LEU A 61 -9.87 2.97 4.21
N LEU A 62 -9.18 2.03 3.55
CA LEU A 62 -8.72 2.18 2.18
C LEU A 62 -9.89 2.30 1.19
N ILE A 63 -10.90 1.44 1.32
CA ILE A 63 -12.14 1.54 0.51
C ILE A 63 -12.84 2.87 0.75
N MET A 64 -12.91 3.33 2.00
CA MET A 64 -13.54 4.61 2.36
C MET A 64 -12.79 5.80 1.75
N VAL A 65 -11.45 5.79 1.75
CA VAL A 65 -10.64 6.84 1.12
C VAL A 65 -10.84 6.87 -0.38
N ILE A 66 -10.80 5.70 -1.05
CA ILE A 66 -11.01 5.62 -2.50
C ILE A 66 -12.43 6.07 -2.86
N GLY A 67 -13.44 5.58 -2.14
CA GLY A 67 -14.83 6.00 -2.34
C GLY A 67 -15.03 7.49 -2.08
N TYR A 68 -14.37 8.06 -1.08
CA TYR A 68 -14.44 9.50 -0.81
C TYR A 68 -13.81 10.35 -1.92
N VAL A 69 -12.69 9.90 -2.51
CA VAL A 69 -12.07 10.57 -3.66
C VAL A 69 -12.98 10.53 -4.89
N GLU A 70 -13.66 9.41 -5.12
CA GLU A 70 -14.57 9.24 -6.27
C GLU A 70 -15.89 10.01 -6.10
N ILE A 71 -16.41 10.07 -4.87
CA ILE A 71 -17.70 10.72 -4.55
C ILE A 71 -17.54 12.22 -4.35
N LYS A 72 -16.32 12.73 -4.07
CA LYS A 72 -16.11 14.18 -4.07
C LYS A 72 -16.49 14.70 -5.45
N PRO A 73 -17.55 15.54 -5.58
CA PRO A 73 -17.64 16.36 -6.76
C PRO A 73 -16.31 17.09 -6.80
N THR A 74 -15.65 17.10 -7.95
CA THR A 74 -14.64 18.10 -8.23
C THR A 74 -15.33 19.42 -7.97
N GLU A 75 -15.16 19.96 -6.75
CA GLU A 75 -15.35 21.36 -6.48
C GLU A 75 -14.39 22.00 -7.46
N HIS A 76 -14.94 22.34 -8.63
CA HIS A 76 -14.40 23.38 -9.45
C HIS A 76 -14.14 24.47 -8.44
N SER A 77 -12.85 24.71 -8.20
CA SER A 77 -12.32 25.82 -7.46
C SER A 77 -12.75 27.08 -8.21
N ASN A 78 -14.04 27.39 -8.12
CA ASN A 78 -14.61 28.65 -8.51
C ASN A 78 -14.13 29.60 -7.45
N SER A 79 -13.03 30.26 -7.77
CA SER A 79 -12.53 31.49 -7.17
C SER A 79 -13.57 32.64 -7.14
N ASP A 80 -14.86 32.37 -7.41
CA ASP A 80 -15.96 33.32 -7.33
C ASP A 80 -16.64 33.34 -5.94
N ASN A 81 -16.23 32.46 -5.03
CA ASN A 81 -16.87 32.33 -3.72
C ASN A 81 -16.44 33.40 -2.69
N GLU A 82 -15.42 34.21 -2.98
CA GLU A 82 -14.92 35.21 -2.02
C GLU A 82 -15.76 36.50 -1.96
N LYS A 83 -16.74 36.70 -2.85
CA LYS A 83 -17.52 37.95 -2.92
C LYS A 83 -19.04 37.77 -2.96
N ARG A 84 -19.56 36.64 -2.47
CA ARG A 84 -21.01 36.50 -2.33
C ARG A 84 -21.48 37.32 -1.13
N GLU A 85 -22.15 38.43 -1.40
CA GLU A 85 -22.77 39.29 -0.38
C GLU A 85 -24.19 38.79 -0.08
N LEU A 86 -24.53 38.71 1.21
CA LEU A 86 -25.90 38.48 1.67
C LEU A 86 -26.61 39.82 1.80
N ILE A 87 -27.78 39.95 1.17
CA ILE A 87 -28.64 41.13 1.27
C ILE A 87 -29.93 40.77 2.01
N ASN A 88 -30.48 41.72 2.76
CA ASN A 88 -31.80 41.58 3.37
C ASN A 88 -32.83 42.32 2.50
N VAL A 89 -33.84 41.60 2.01
CA VAL A 89 -34.95 42.16 1.23
C VAL A 89 -36.24 41.67 1.86
N ALA A 90 -37.13 42.60 2.21
CA ALA A 90 -38.44 42.29 2.80
C ALA A 90 -38.38 41.38 4.04
N GLY A 91 -37.33 41.50 4.86
CA GLY A 91 -37.14 40.71 6.08
C GLY A 91 -36.53 39.32 5.86
N ASN A 92 -36.26 38.93 4.61
CA ASN A 92 -35.61 37.67 4.26
C ASN A 92 -34.19 37.91 3.74
N TYR A 93 -33.30 36.94 3.95
CA TYR A 93 -31.92 37.00 3.50
C TYR A 93 -31.75 36.26 2.17
N TYR A 94 -31.16 36.94 1.19
CA TYR A 94 -30.89 36.41 -0.14
C TYR A 94 -29.44 36.62 -0.53
N TRP A 95 -28.91 35.74 -1.38
CA TRP A 95 -27.65 35.99 -2.07
C TRP A 95 -27.87 37.07 -3.13
N LYS A 96 -27.04 38.12 -3.09
CA LYS A 96 -27.15 39.28 -3.99
C LYS A 96 -27.24 38.86 -5.46
N ASP A 97 -26.34 38.00 -5.91
CA ASP A 97 -26.26 37.58 -7.31
C ASP A 97 -27.52 36.83 -7.77
N ALA A 98 -28.10 36.03 -6.88
CA ALA A 98 -29.32 35.28 -7.16
C ALA A 98 -30.54 36.20 -7.24
N PHE A 99 -30.61 37.20 -6.36
CA PHE A 99 -31.67 38.20 -6.34
C PHE A 99 -31.63 39.09 -7.59
N GLU A 100 -30.46 39.64 -7.94
CA GLU A 100 -30.27 40.46 -9.14
C GLU A 100 -30.60 39.70 -10.43
N LYS A 101 -30.26 38.41 -10.49
CA LYS A 101 -30.57 37.55 -11.64
C LYS A 101 -32.07 37.34 -11.82
N GLU A 102 -32.79 37.09 -10.72
CA GLU A 102 -34.23 36.91 -10.79
C GLU A 102 -34.92 38.24 -11.14
N LEU A 103 -34.45 39.37 -10.57
CA LEU A 103 -35.00 40.69 -10.87
C LEU A 103 -34.88 41.04 -12.36
N LYS A 104 -33.72 40.80 -12.96
CA LYS A 104 -33.50 40.98 -14.42
C LYS A 104 -34.43 40.13 -15.28
N LYS A 105 -34.83 38.96 -14.81
CA LYS A 105 -35.71 38.05 -15.55
C LYS A 105 -37.17 38.51 -15.55
N HIS A 106 -37.57 39.33 -14.58
CA HIS A 106 -38.94 39.87 -14.45
C HIS A 106 -39.05 41.34 -14.88
N GLU A 107 -37.97 41.95 -15.36
CA GLU A 107 -37.93 43.34 -15.86
C GLU A 107 -38.08 43.43 -17.40
N ASP A 108 -38.11 42.27 -18.10
CA ASP A 108 -38.50 42.10 -19.50
C ASP A 108 -39.99 41.66 -19.62
#